data_AF-A0A2K3L818-F1
#
_entry.id   AF-A0A2K3L818-F1
#
_cell.length_a   1.000
_cell.length_b   1.000
_cell.length_c   1.000
_cell.angle_alpha   90.00
_cell.angle_beta   90.00
_cell.angle_gamma   90.00
#
_symmetry.space_group_name_H-M   'P 1'
#
loop_
_entity.id
_entity.type
_entity.pdbx_description
1 polymer ?
#
loop_
_entity_poly.entity_id
_entity_poly.type
_entity_poly.pdbx_seq_one_letter_code
_entity_poly.pdbx_strand_id
1 'polypeptide(L)'
;LWDINMDSGPVATYQVHEYLRPKLCDLYENDSIFDKFECCLSGDGLRVATGSYSNLFRVFGCAPGSTEATTLEASKNPMRRQVPTPSRPSRSLGNSITRVVRRGAENPGVDANGNSFDFTTKLLHLAWHPSENSIACAAANSLYMYYA
;
A
#
# COMPACT_ATOMS: atom_id res chain seq x y z
N LEU A 1 5.38 14.00 3.75
CA LEU A 1 5.24 15.40 3.30
C LEU A 1 6.21 16.26 4.08
N TRP A 2 7.00 17.08 3.40
CA TRP A 2 7.98 17.97 4.02
C TRP A 2 7.62 19.41 3.68
N ASP A 3 7.82 20.30 4.64
CA ASP A 3 7.82 21.74 4.39
C ASP A 3 9.27 22.14 4.11
N ILE A 4 9.51 22.83 2.99
CA ILE A 4 10.86 23.26 2.57
C ILE A 4 11.46 24.23 3.58
N ASN A 5 10.64 24.97 4.33
CA ASN A 5 11.09 25.93 5.34
C ASN A 5 11.27 25.29 6.74
N MET A 6 10.96 24.00 6.91
CA MET A 6 11.06 23.29 8.18
C MET A 6 11.82 21.97 8.00
N ASP A 7 13.07 21.96 8.44
CA ASP A 7 13.98 20.81 8.32
C ASP A 7 13.96 19.87 9.54
N SER A 8 13.26 20.24 10.62
CA SER A 8 13.22 19.47 11.87
C SER A 8 12.50 18.13 11.75
N GLY A 9 11.66 17.95 10.72
CA GLY A 9 11.00 16.68 10.44
C GLY A 9 9.88 16.78 9.39
N PRO A 10 9.24 15.65 9.04
CA PRO A 10 8.11 15.66 8.13
C PRO A 10 6.89 16.30 8.78
N VAL A 11 6.12 17.07 7.99
CA VAL A 11 4.81 17.62 8.39
C VAL A 11 3.78 16.50 8.52
N ALA A 12 3.86 15.49 7.67
CA ALA A 12 2.98 14.33 7.69
C ALA A 12 3.67 13.06 7.18
N THR A 13 3.32 11.92 7.79
CA THR A 13 3.83 10.59 7.46
C THR A 13 2.67 9.64 7.22
N TYR A 14 2.64 8.99 6.05
CA TYR A 14 1.58 8.07 5.64
C TYR A 14 2.08 6.63 5.62
N GLN A 15 1.40 5.74 6.35
CA GLN A 15 1.78 4.33 6.42
C GLN A 15 1.20 3.56 5.23
N VAL A 16 1.99 3.41 4.16
CA VAL A 16 1.56 2.79 2.89
C VAL A 16 1.49 1.27 3.01
N HIS A 17 2.53 0.66 3.60
CA HIS A 17 2.78 -0.77 3.58
C HIS A 17 2.86 -1.40 4.99
N GLU A 18 2.11 -0.88 5.97
CA GLU A 18 2.21 -1.39 7.35
C GLU A 18 1.90 -2.89 7.45
N TYR A 19 1.01 -3.39 6.59
CA TYR A 19 0.64 -4.80 6.49
C TYR A 19 1.81 -5.72 6.04
N LEU A 20 2.85 -5.16 5.42
CA LEU A 20 4.03 -5.90 4.97
C LEU A 20 5.13 -5.99 6.02
N ARG A 21 4.99 -5.29 7.16
CA ARG A 21 6.00 -5.28 8.23
C ARG A 21 6.39 -6.69 8.72
N PRO A 22 5.47 -7.67 8.86
CA PRO A 22 5.83 -9.04 9.22
C PRO A 22 6.57 -9.82 8.12
N LYS A 23 6.62 -9.31 6.88
CA LYS A 23 7.14 -9.97 5.68
C LYS A 23 8.46 -9.38 5.18
N LEU A 24 9.13 -8.55 5.99
CA LEU A 24 10.35 -7.86 5.58
C LEU A 24 11.49 -8.82 5.20
N CYS A 25 11.62 -9.98 5.86
CA CYS A 25 12.61 -10.99 5.47
C CYS A 25 12.31 -11.53 4.06
N ASP A 26 11.06 -11.93 3.79
CA ASP A 26 10.63 -12.45 2.49
C ASP A 26 10.82 -11.40 1.38
N LEU A 27 10.53 -10.11 1.66
CA LEU A 27 10.73 -9.00 0.72
C LEU A 27 12.21 -8.73 0.44
N TYR A 28 13.08 -8.94 1.45
CA TYR A 28 14.52 -8.80 1.29
C TYR A 28 15.11 -9.94 0.47
N GLU A 29 14.72 -11.20 0.76
CA GLU A 29 15.19 -12.38 0.02
C GLU A 29 14.79 -12.38 -1.46
N ASN A 30 13.64 -11.77 -1.79
CA ASN A 30 13.13 -11.67 -3.16
C ASN A 30 13.43 -10.30 -3.83
N ASP A 31 14.35 -9.50 -3.27
CA ASP A 31 14.73 -8.15 -3.73
C ASP A 31 13.58 -7.12 -3.85
N SER A 32 12.36 -7.50 -3.48
CA SER A 32 11.17 -6.64 -3.59
C SER A 32 11.26 -5.44 -2.65
N ILE A 33 12.02 -5.54 -1.55
CA ILE A 33 12.29 -4.39 -0.68
C ILE A 33 12.94 -3.19 -1.40
N PHE A 34 13.58 -3.42 -2.55
CA PHE A 34 14.22 -2.40 -3.36
C PHE A 34 13.30 -1.79 -4.44
N ASP A 35 12.04 -2.24 -4.52
CA ASP A 35 11.06 -1.66 -5.44
C ASP A 35 10.81 -0.19 -5.14
N LYS A 36 10.78 0.63 -6.20
CA LYS A 36 10.63 2.09 -6.12
C LYS A 36 9.23 2.49 -6.51
N PHE A 37 8.38 2.66 -5.52
CA PHE A 37 7.03 3.19 -5.71
C PHE A 37 7.08 4.72 -5.85
N GLU A 38 6.52 5.22 -6.94
CA GLU A 38 6.32 6.66 -7.11
C GLU A 38 5.14 7.14 -6.28
N CYS A 39 5.15 8.44 -5.97
CA CYS A 39 4.01 9.14 -5.38
C CYS A 39 3.74 10.43 -6.15
N CYS A 40 2.48 10.85 -6.15
CA CYS A 40 2.04 12.08 -6.81
C CYS A 40 1.06 12.85 -5.91
N LEU A 41 0.99 14.16 -6.14
CA LEU A 41 0.08 15.07 -5.47
C LEU A 41 -1.10 15.36 -6.40
N SER A 42 -2.31 15.49 -5.87
CA SER A 42 -3.46 16.00 -6.61
C SER A 42 -3.23 17.45 -7.05
N GLY A 43 -3.89 17.88 -8.12
CA GLY A 43 -3.75 19.24 -8.66
C GLY A 43 -4.06 20.36 -7.65
N ASP A 44 -4.98 20.10 -6.72
CA ASP A 44 -5.35 21.03 -5.64
C ASP A 44 -4.46 20.93 -4.38
N GLY A 45 -3.50 20.00 -4.35
CA GLY A 45 -2.62 19.77 -3.21
C GLY A 45 -3.26 19.10 -2.00
N LEU A 46 -4.54 18.71 -2.07
CA LEU A 46 -5.28 18.18 -0.94
C LEU A 46 -5.12 16.68 -0.73
N ARG A 47 -4.60 15.95 -1.72
CA ARG A 47 -4.42 14.49 -1.67
C ARG A 47 -3.08 14.05 -2.23
N VAL A 48 -2.57 12.96 -1.69
CA VAL A 48 -1.35 12.28 -2.19
C VAL A 48 -1.73 10.86 -2.57
N ALA A 49 -1.27 10.38 -3.71
CA ALA A 49 -1.40 9.00 -4.12
C ALA A 49 -0.04 8.31 -4.24
N THR A 50 -0.02 7.00 -4.00
CA THR A 50 1.15 6.13 -4.19
C THR A 50 0.70 4.74 -4.56
N GLY A 51 1.53 4.03 -5.32
CA GLY A 51 1.32 2.62 -5.62
C GLY A 51 1.75 1.69 -4.50
N SER A 52 1.41 0.41 -4.66
CA SER A 52 1.67 -0.70 -3.74
C SER A 52 1.67 -2.03 -4.50
N TYR A 53 1.99 -3.13 -3.80
CA TYR A 53 1.88 -4.49 -4.34
C TYR A 53 0.43 -4.92 -4.59
N SER A 54 0.25 -6.03 -5.31
CA SER A 54 -1.05 -6.56 -5.72
C SER A 54 -1.85 -5.59 -6.61
N ASN A 55 -1.14 -4.82 -7.44
CA ASN A 55 -1.67 -3.73 -8.27
C ASN A 55 -2.50 -2.70 -7.47
N LEU A 56 -2.24 -2.57 -6.17
CA LEU A 56 -2.94 -1.62 -5.33
C LEU A 56 -2.35 -0.22 -5.50
N PHE A 57 -3.18 0.79 -5.35
CA PHE A 57 -2.74 2.16 -5.05
C PHE A 57 -3.53 2.71 -3.88
N ARG A 58 -2.92 3.65 -3.18
CA ARG A 58 -3.47 4.28 -1.98
C ARG A 58 -3.54 5.78 -2.20
N VAL A 59 -4.66 6.36 -1.77
CA VAL A 59 -4.89 7.81 -1.78
C VAL A 59 -5.06 8.26 -0.34
N PHE A 60 -4.36 9.32 0.05
CA PHE A 60 -4.36 9.88 1.39
C PHE A 60 -4.73 11.36 1.36
N GLY A 61 -5.46 11.82 2.37
CA GLY A 61 -5.67 13.25 2.59
C GLY A 61 -4.40 13.94 3.08
N CYS A 62 -4.10 15.11 2.52
CA CYS A 62 -2.91 15.91 2.84
C CYS A 62 -3.10 16.79 4.09
N ALA A 63 -4.35 17.06 4.48
CA ALA A 63 -4.67 17.95 5.60
C ALA A 63 -4.10 17.44 6.94
N PRO A 64 -3.60 18.35 7.82
CA PRO A 64 -3.12 17.97 9.15
C PRO A 64 -4.17 17.19 9.94
N GLY A 65 -3.79 16.03 10.46
CA GLY A 65 -4.70 15.17 11.23
C GLY A 65 -5.71 14.39 10.38
N SER A 66 -5.64 14.46 9.05
CA SER A 66 -6.52 13.67 8.18
C SER A 66 -6.31 12.17 8.39
N THR A 67 -7.42 11.45 8.54
CA THR A 67 -7.47 9.98 8.53
C THR A 67 -7.99 9.44 7.21
N GLU A 68 -8.18 10.31 6.20
CA GLU A 68 -8.61 9.91 4.86
C GLU A 68 -7.53 9.02 4.23
N ALA A 69 -7.87 7.76 4.05
CA ALA A 69 -7.04 6.78 3.38
C ALA A 69 -7.94 5.82 2.60
N THR A 70 -7.77 5.77 1.30
CA THR A 70 -8.50 4.86 0.41
C THR A 70 -7.51 3.94 -0.29
N THR A 71 -7.83 2.66 -0.42
CA THR A 71 -7.03 1.68 -1.16
C THR A 71 -7.87 1.10 -2.28
N LEU A 72 -7.31 1.09 -3.49
CA LEU A 72 -7.98 0.69 -4.73
C LEU A 72 -7.07 -0.29 -5.50
N GLU A 73 -7.68 -1.21 -6.23
CA GLU A 73 -6.97 -2.17 -7.09
C GLU A 73 -7.06 -1.72 -8.56
N ALA A 74 -5.91 -1.61 -9.22
CA ALA A 74 -5.86 -1.36 -10.65
C ALA A 74 -6.14 -2.65 -11.43
N SER A 75 -7.41 -2.89 -11.75
CA SER A 75 -7.84 -4.11 -12.44
C SER A 75 -8.89 -3.84 -13.53
N LYS A 76 -9.00 -4.78 -14.48
CA LYS A 76 -10.02 -4.75 -15.55
C LYS A 76 -11.46 -4.86 -15.04
N ASN A 77 -11.66 -5.26 -13.79
CA ASN A 77 -12.97 -5.34 -13.18
C ASN A 77 -13.10 -4.22 -12.12
N PRO A 78 -13.62 -3.04 -12.50
CA PRO A 78 -13.65 -1.87 -11.62
C PRO A 78 -14.55 -2.06 -10.39
N MET A 79 -15.43 -3.08 -10.38
CA MET A 79 -16.29 -3.43 -9.24
C MET A 79 -15.65 -4.44 -8.28
N ARG A 80 -14.45 -4.95 -8.56
CA ARG A 80 -13.75 -5.86 -7.66
C ARG A 80 -13.41 -5.08 -6.38
N ARG A 81 -14.02 -5.52 -5.27
CA ARG A 81 -14.14 -4.85 -3.97
C ARG A 81 -12.94 -3.97 -3.58
N GLN A 82 -13.24 -2.77 -3.06
CA GLN A 82 -12.34 -2.02 -2.18
C GLN A 82 -11.78 -2.99 -1.13
N VAL A 83 -10.50 -3.29 -1.21
CA VAL A 83 -9.83 -4.18 -0.26
C VAL A 83 -9.90 -3.48 1.10
N PRO A 84 -10.57 -4.06 2.12
CA PRO A 84 -10.53 -3.49 3.45
C PRO A 84 -9.07 -3.43 3.87
N THR A 85 -8.55 -2.23 4.12
CA THR A 85 -7.27 -2.08 4.79
C THR A 85 -7.38 -2.79 6.14
N PRO A 86 -6.50 -3.75 6.49
CA PRO A 86 -6.54 -4.34 7.82
C PRO A 86 -6.29 -3.23 8.83
N SER A 87 -7.35 -2.79 9.50
CA SER A 87 -7.25 -1.93 10.66
C SER A 87 -6.66 -2.76 11.80
N ARG A 88 -5.74 -2.13 12.53
CA ARG A 88 -5.00 -2.59 13.73
C ARG A 88 -5.39 -3.98 14.27
N PRO A 89 -4.42 -4.86 14.58
CA PRO A 89 -4.72 -5.96 15.49
C PRO A 89 -5.11 -5.37 16.85
N SER A 90 -6.39 -5.53 17.21
CA SER A 90 -6.84 -5.45 18.59
C SER A 90 -5.97 -6.41 19.40
N ARG A 91 -5.31 -5.90 20.43
CA ARG A 91 -4.56 -6.71 21.39
C ARG A 91 -5.56 -7.54 22.18
N SER A 92 -5.81 -8.79 21.79
CA SER A 92 -6.25 -9.82 22.72
C SER A 92 -5.01 -10.50 23.29
N LEU A 93 -4.74 -10.23 24.57
CA LEU A 93 -3.88 -11.10 25.37
C LEU A 93 -4.54 -12.49 25.45
N GLY A 94 -3.89 -13.48 24.87
CA GLY A 94 -4.24 -14.89 25.03
C GLY A 94 -2.96 -15.71 25.07
N ASN A 95 -2.45 -15.96 26.28
CA ASN A 95 -1.38 -16.91 26.53
C ASN A 95 -1.77 -18.28 25.94
N SER A 96 -0.91 -18.87 25.11
CA SER A 96 -0.68 -20.31 25.18
C SER A 96 0.67 -20.68 24.57
N ILE A 97 1.53 -21.21 25.43
CA ILE A 97 2.79 -21.88 25.11
C ILE A 97 2.45 -23.26 24.56
N THR A 98 2.86 -23.57 23.33
CA THR A 98 3.31 -24.93 22.96
C THR A 98 4.32 -24.86 21.80
N ARG A 99 5.51 -25.42 22.04
CA ARG A 99 6.53 -25.73 21.02
C ARG A 99 6.01 -26.82 20.09
N VAL A 100 6.15 -26.66 18.77
CA VAL A 100 6.34 -27.79 17.83
C VAL A 100 7.28 -27.38 16.69
N VAL A 101 8.06 -28.38 16.26
CA VAL A 101 9.28 -28.43 15.47
C VAL A 101 9.08 -28.12 13.97
N ARG A 102 10.15 -27.59 13.34
CA ARG A 102 10.32 -27.34 11.90
C ARG A 102 10.03 -28.56 11.02
N ARG A 103 9.39 -28.35 9.86
CA ARG A 103 9.65 -29.07 8.60
C ARG A 103 9.24 -28.19 7.41
N GLY A 104 10.07 -28.18 6.37
CA GLY A 104 9.97 -27.31 5.21
C GLY A 104 8.73 -27.54 4.35
N ALA A 105 8.27 -26.43 3.77
CA ALA A 105 7.48 -26.36 2.55
C ALA A 105 7.52 -24.90 2.09
N GLU A 106 7.72 -24.71 0.79
CA GLU A 106 7.66 -23.45 0.05
C GLU A 106 6.21 -22.93 0.06
N ASN A 107 5.73 -22.53 1.24
CA ASN A 107 4.38 -22.01 1.39
C ASN A 107 4.45 -20.49 1.21
N PRO A 108 3.71 -19.91 0.24
CA PRO A 108 3.56 -18.46 0.17
C PRO A 108 2.97 -18.04 1.50
N GLY A 109 3.68 -17.18 2.22
CA GLY A 109 3.42 -16.90 3.63
C GLY A 109 2.03 -16.32 3.84
N VAL A 110 1.06 -17.20 4.07
CA VAL A 110 -0.35 -16.87 4.33
C VAL A 110 -0.41 -16.09 5.64
N ASP A 111 -1.09 -14.94 5.63
CA ASP A 111 -1.41 -14.24 6.87
C ASP A 111 -2.47 -15.03 7.68
N ALA A 112 -2.71 -14.64 8.93
CA ALA A 112 -3.73 -15.27 9.78
C ALA A 112 -5.18 -15.16 9.22
N ASN A 113 -5.35 -14.48 8.08
CA ASN A 113 -6.59 -14.23 7.38
C ASN A 113 -6.71 -15.02 6.06
N GLY A 114 -5.73 -15.86 5.69
CA GLY A 114 -5.82 -16.69 4.49
C GLY A 114 -5.43 -15.98 3.19
N ASN A 115 -5.01 -14.71 3.23
CA ASN A 115 -4.64 -13.97 2.04
C ASN A 115 -3.16 -14.23 1.69
N SER A 116 -2.93 -14.85 0.54
CA SER A 116 -1.62 -14.83 -0.11
C SER A 116 -1.40 -13.45 -0.72
N PHE A 117 -0.43 -12.68 -0.21
CA PHE A 117 -0.02 -11.43 -0.84
C PHE A 117 0.78 -11.74 -2.10
N ASP A 118 0.34 -11.19 -3.23
CA ASP A 118 1.06 -11.28 -4.48
C ASP A 118 2.06 -10.11 -4.58
N PHE A 119 3.34 -10.43 -4.38
CA PHE A 119 4.45 -9.49 -4.55
C PHE A 119 4.92 -9.37 -6.00
N THR A 120 4.45 -10.25 -6.90
CA THR A 120 4.84 -10.23 -8.31
C THR A 120 4.14 -9.12 -9.08
N THR A 121 2.91 -8.80 -8.67
CA THR A 121 2.15 -7.67 -9.22
C THR A 121 2.36 -6.43 -8.37
N LYS A 122 2.66 -5.31 -9.04
CA LYS A 122 3.01 -4.04 -8.41
C LYS A 122 2.58 -2.88 -9.28
N LEU A 123 2.13 -1.82 -8.64
CA LEU A 123 1.85 -0.54 -9.26
C LEU A 123 2.98 0.40 -8.88
N LEU A 124 3.98 0.54 -9.73
CA LEU A 124 5.14 1.39 -9.44
C LEU A 124 4.92 2.85 -9.88
N HIS A 125 4.13 3.04 -10.94
CA HIS A 125 3.96 4.32 -11.61
C HIS A 125 2.49 4.75 -11.59
N LEU A 126 2.26 6.00 -11.23
CA LEU A 126 0.97 6.66 -11.28
C LEU A 126 1.16 8.16 -11.51
N ALA A 127 0.17 8.78 -12.14
CA ALA A 127 0.14 10.22 -12.36
C ALA A 127 -1.24 10.76 -12.03
N TRP A 128 -1.27 11.88 -11.31
CA TRP A 128 -2.49 12.65 -11.10
C TRP A 128 -2.55 13.78 -12.12
N HIS A 129 -3.70 13.97 -12.75
CA HIS A 129 -3.90 15.11 -13.65
C HIS A 129 -3.77 16.43 -12.88
N PRO A 130 -3.06 17.45 -13.43
CA PRO A 130 -2.74 18.68 -12.69
C PRO A 130 -3.94 19.59 -12.44
N SER A 131 -5.04 19.44 -13.18
CA SER A 131 -6.21 20.31 -13.07
C SER A 131 -7.55 19.59 -12.97
N GLU A 132 -7.55 18.26 -13.17
CA GLU A 132 -8.78 17.46 -13.18
C GLU A 132 -8.65 16.39 -12.12
N ASN A 133 -9.80 15.95 -11.61
CA ASN A 133 -9.85 14.92 -10.59
C ASN A 133 -9.73 13.54 -11.25
N SER A 134 -8.59 13.28 -11.88
CA SER A 134 -8.32 12.06 -12.64
C SER A 134 -6.93 11.53 -12.35
N ILE A 135 -6.83 10.22 -12.18
CA ILE A 135 -5.58 9.52 -11.87
C ILE A 135 -5.36 8.38 -12.87
N ALA A 136 -4.14 8.31 -13.40
CA ALA A 136 -3.69 7.28 -14.30
C ALA A 136 -2.73 6.34 -13.57
N CYS A 137 -2.95 5.03 -13.68
CA CYS A 137 -2.18 3.99 -13.02
C CYS A 137 -1.65 3.01 -14.06
N ALA A 138 -0.33 2.78 -14.08
CA ALA A 138 0.29 1.74 -14.88
C ALA A 138 0.45 0.47 -14.03
N ALA A 139 -0.27 -0.59 -14.38
CA ALA A 139 -0.24 -1.84 -13.65
C ALA A 139 -0.31 -3.03 -14.62
N ALA A 140 0.50 -4.05 -14.35
CA ALA A 140 0.76 -5.16 -15.27
C ALA A 140 1.12 -4.65 -16.68
N ASN A 141 0.26 -4.88 -17.67
CA ASN A 141 0.42 -4.46 -19.08
C ASN A 141 -0.73 -3.54 -19.52
N SER A 142 -1.27 -2.73 -18.61
CA SER A 142 -2.44 -1.88 -18.89
C SER A 142 -2.31 -0.53 -18.21
N LEU A 143 -2.87 0.49 -18.87
CA LEU A 143 -3.05 1.82 -18.30
C LEU A 143 -4.51 1.94 -17.86
N TYR A 144 -4.73 2.19 -16.58
CA TYR A 144 -6.05 2.42 -16.00
C TYR A 144 -6.23 3.90 -15.71
N MET A 145 -7.40 4.44 -16.02
CA MET A 145 -7.76 5.83 -15.72
C MET A 145 -9.00 5.84 -14.83
N TYR A 146 -8.90 6.54 -13.70
CA TYR A 146 -9.96 6.68 -12.72
C TYR A 146 -10.33 8.15 -12.56
N TYR A 147 -11.61 8.40 -12.34
CA TYR A 147 -12.06 9.65 -11.73
C TYR A 147 -11.89 9.53 -10.21
N ALA A 148 -11.16 10.46 -9.60
CA ALA A 148 -10.75 10.40 -8.19
C ALA A 148 -11.68 11.20 -7.25
#